data_AF-A0A1E9VQT8-F1
#
_entry.id   AF-A0A1E9VQT8-F1
#
_cell.length_a   1.000
_cell.length_b   1.000
_cell.length_c   1.000
_cell.angle_alpha   90.00
_cell.angle_beta   90.00
_cell.angle_gamma   90.00
#
_symmetry.space_group_name_H-M   'P 1'
#
loop_
_entity.id
_entity.type
_entity.pdbx_description
1 polymer ?
#
loop_
_entity_poly.entity_id
_entity_poly.type
_entity_poly.pdbx_seq_one_letter_code
_entity_poly.pdbx_strand_id
1 'polypeptide(L)' 'MKTTLVLFYKKHPYFTLLINILLASVIGISVEYLINKDFIGSCFYTALFLGLLEAFSIYKKSKK' A
#
# COMPACT_ATOMS: atom_id res chain seq x y z
N MET A 1 11.07 8.70 -21.73
CA MET A 1 11.03 9.81 -20.75
C MET A 1 10.34 9.29 -19.50
N LYS A 2 11.03 9.04 -18.38
CA LYS A 2 10.35 8.64 -17.15
C LYS A 2 9.60 9.85 -16.60
N THR A 3 8.29 9.74 -16.48
CA THR A 3 7.43 10.78 -15.89
C THR A 3 7.95 11.11 -14.50
N THR A 4 8.00 12.40 -14.14
CA THR A 4 8.58 12.93 -12.90
C THR A 4 8.09 12.20 -11.64
N LEU A 5 6.86 11.70 -11.67
CA LEU A 5 6.23 10.88 -10.64
C LEU A 5 6.95 9.57 -10.36
N VAL A 6 7.40 8.84 -11.39
CA VAL A 6 8.11 7.55 -11.22
C VAL A 6 9.46 7.76 -10.54
N LEU A 7 10.13 8.88 -10.85
CA LEU A 7 11.40 9.24 -10.20
C LEU A 7 11.18 9.59 -8.72
N PHE A 8 10.10 10.31 -8.43
CA PHE A 8 9.70 10.66 -7.07
C PHE A 8 9.40 9.41 -6.23
N TYR A 9 8.58 8.48 -6.74
CA TYR A 9 8.26 7.23 -6.06
C TYR A 9 9.48 6.33 -5.82
N LYS A 10 10.47 6.38 -6.71
CA LYS A 10 11.74 5.67 -6.53
C LYS A 10 12.62 6.31 -5.45
N LYS A 11 12.59 7.64 -5.33
CA LYS A 11 13.40 8.40 -4.37
C LYS A 11 12.80 8.36 -2.95
N HIS A 12 11.48 8.25 -2.84
CA HIS A 12 10.76 8.23 -1.56
C HIS A 12 9.94 6.94 -1.38
N PRO A 13 10.61 5.77 -1.25
CA PRO A 13 9.93 4.47 -1.24
C PRO A 13 8.95 4.29 -0.07
N TYR A 14 9.23 4.87 1.10
CA TYR A 14 8.30 4.85 2.24
C TYR A 14 7.05 5.71 2.01
N PHE A 15 7.16 6.81 1.27
CA PHE A 15 6.01 7.65 0.92
C PHE A 15 5.12 6.96 -0.13
N THR A 16 5.75 6.30 -1.11
CA THR A 16 5.07 5.42 -2.06
C THR A 16 4.27 4.34 -1.35
N LEU A 17 4.90 3.65 -0.39
CA LEU A 17 4.26 2.63 0.41
C LEU A 17 3.03 3.16 1.17
N LEU A 18 3.17 4.33 1.81
CA LEU A 18 2.08 4.93 2.56
C LEU A 18 0.87 5.26 1.67
N ILE A 19 1.12 5.82 0.47
CA ILE A 19 0.07 6.07 -0.52
C ILE A 19 -0.59 4.76 -0.97
N ASN A 20 0.20 3.73 -1.24
CA ASN A 20 -0.31 2.43 -1.68
C ASN A 20 -1.21 1.78 -0.63
N ILE A 21 -0.79 1.77 0.64
CA ILE A 21 -1.60 1.23 1.74
C ILE A 21 -2.91 2.01 1.84
N LEU A 22 -2.86 3.35 1.78
CA LEU A 22 -4.04 4.20 1.91
C LEU A 22 -5.04 3.94 0.78
N LEU A 23 -4.58 3.89 -0.47
CA LEU A 23 -5.44 3.54 -1.62
C LEU A 23 -5.99 2.11 -1.52
N ALA A 24 -5.13 1.14 -1.22
CA ALA A 24 -5.53 -0.26 -1.12
C ALA A 24 -6.56 -0.47 0.00
N SER A 25 -6.40 0.19 1.14
CA SER A 25 -7.37 0.16 2.23
C SER A 25 -8.69 0.77 1.79
N VAL A 26 -8.72 1.97 1.21
CA VAL A 26 -9.97 2.62 0.76
C VAL A 26 -10.70 1.78 -0.27
N ILE A 27 -9.99 1.25 -1.27
CA ILE A 27 -10.57 0.41 -2.32
C ILE A 27 -11.07 -0.91 -1.72
N GLY A 28 -10.25 -1.59 -0.93
CA GLY A 28 -10.60 -2.88 -0.33
C GLY A 28 -11.81 -2.79 0.59
N ILE A 29 -11.83 -1.77 1.44
CA ILE A 29 -12.98 -1.42 2.28
C ILE A 29 -14.24 -1.17 1.43
N SER A 30 -14.12 -0.35 0.38
CA SER A 30 -15.27 0.03 -0.46
C SER A 30 -15.85 -1.18 -1.17
N VAL A 31 -15.00 -2.08 -1.68
CA VAL A 31 -15.41 -3.34 -2.31
C VAL A 31 -16.05 -4.28 -1.30
N GLU A 32 -15.45 -4.44 -0.13
CA GLU A 32 -15.97 -5.31 0.94
C GLU A 32 -17.36 -4.83 1.40
N TYR A 33 -17.54 -3.52 1.53
CA TYR A 33 -18.82 -2.89 1.84
C TYR A 33 -19.84 -3.07 0.71
N LEU A 34 -19.43 -2.97 -0.55
CA LEU A 34 -20.35 -3.14 -1.68
C LEU A 34 -20.90 -4.58 -1.77
N ILE A 35 -20.05 -5.57 -1.48
CA ILE A 35 -20.40 -7.00 -1.59
C ILE A 35 -21.15 -7.49 -0.36
N ASN A 36 -20.62 -7.21 0.84
CA ASN A 36 -21.14 -7.78 2.08
C ASN A 36 -22.12 -6.84 2.79
N LYS A 37 -22.20 -5.56 2.38
CA LYS A 37 -22.87 -4.48 3.14
C LYS A 37 -22.38 -4.33 4.58
N ASP A 38 -21.23 -4.91 4.88
CA ASP A 38 -20.64 -4.98 6.21
C ASP A 38 -19.12 -4.83 6.12
N PHE A 39 -18.53 -4.35 7.21
CA PHE A 39 -17.10 -4.12 7.37
C PHE A 39 -16.48 -5.25 8.18
N ILE A 40 -16.08 -6.31 7.47
CA ILE A 40 -15.40 -7.47 8.07
C ILE A 40 -13.93 -7.13 8.38
N GLY A 41 -13.36 -6.11 7.72
CA GLY A 41 -12.00 -5.62 7.91
C GLY A 41 -10.93 -6.53 7.30
N SER A 42 -11.31 -7.64 6.68
CA SER A 42 -10.37 -8.64 6.15
C SER A 42 -9.45 -8.07 5.08
N CYS A 43 -10.00 -7.20 4.22
CA CYS A 43 -9.24 -6.50 3.18
C CYS A 43 -8.29 -5.46 3.78
N PHE A 44 -8.69 -4.80 4.86
CA PHE A 44 -7.84 -3.86 5.59
C PHE A 44 -6.63 -4.56 6.23
N TYR A 45 -6.85 -5.67 6.93
CA TYR A 45 -5.76 -6.46 7.52
C TYR A 45 -4.80 -7.01 6.47
N THR A 46 -5.33 -7.41 5.31
CA THR A 46 -4.52 -7.87 4.18
C THR A 46 -3.64 -6.75 3.62
N ALA A 47 -4.22 -5.56 3.40
CA ALA A 47 -3.47 -4.38 2.95
C ALA A 47 -2.38 -3.98 3.95
N LEU A 48 -2.69 -4.03 5.26
CA LEU A 48 -1.73 -3.76 6.33
C LEU A 48 -0.56 -4.77 6.31
N PHE A 49 -0.85 -6.06 6.20
CA PHE A 49 0.16 -7.11 6.16
C PHE A 49 1.09 -6.99 4.94
N LEU A 50 0.51 -6.78 3.76
CA LEU A 50 1.29 -6.54 2.53
C LEU A 50 2.14 -5.27 2.65
N GLY A 51 1.59 -4.22 3.27
CA GLY A 51 2.31 -2.99 3.55
C GLY A 51 3.55 -3.20 4.43
N LEU A 52 3.42 -4.02 5.49
CA LEU A 52 4.56 -4.38 6.35
C LEU A 52 5.64 -5.19 5.61
N LEU A 53 5.25 -6.12 4.74
CA LEU A 53 6.20 -6.87 3.91
C LEU A 53 6.95 -5.96 2.95
N GLU A 54 6.27 -5.01 2.32
CA GLU A 54 6.89 -4.04 1.43
C GLU A 54 7.82 -3.09 2.21
N ALA A 55 7.41 -2.65 3.41
CA ALA A 55 8.28 -1.88 4.32
C ALA A 55 9.57 -2.63 4.67
N PHE A 56 9.46 -3.91 5.00
CA PHE A 56 10.60 -4.77 5.31
C PHE A 56 11.52 -4.94 4.09
N SER A 57 10.95 -5.10 2.90
CA SER A 57 11.70 -5.17 1.64
C SER A 57 12.45 -3.88 1.35
N ILE A 58 11.83 -2.72 1.55
CA ILE A 58 12.46 -1.40 1.42
C ILE A 58 13.61 -1.26 2.44
N TYR A 59 13.38 -1.62 3.69
CA TYR A 59 14.41 -1.58 4.74
C TYR A 59 15.61 -2.46 4.38
N LYS A 60 15.37 -3.69 3.92
CA LYS A 60 16.44 -4.60 3.48
C LYS A 60 17.23 -4.04 2.29
N LYS A 61 16.55 -3.37 1.34
CA LYS A 61 17.20 -2.70 0.20
C LYS A 61 17.99 -1.46 0.62
N SER A 62 17.58 -0.76 1.68
CA SER A 62 18.28 0.42 2.17
C SER A 62 19.54 0.09 2.98
N LYS A 63 19.64 -1.11 3.55
CA LYS A 63 20.82 -1.59 4.29
C LYS A 63 21.85 -2.32 3.43
N LYS A 64 21.53 -2.58 2.16
CA LYS A 64 22.38 -3.31 1.21
C LYS A 64 23.06 -2.32 0.28
#